data_AF-A0A8S9RZ22-F1
#
_entry.id   AF-A0A8S9RZ22-F1
#
_cell.length_a   1.000
_cell.length_b   1.000
_cell.length_c   1.000
_cell.angle_alpha   90.00
_cell.angle_beta   90.00
_cell.angle_gamma   90.00
#
_symmetry.space_group_name_H-M   'P 1'
#
loop_
_entity.id
_entity.type
_entity.pdbx_description
1 polymer ?
#
loop_
_entity_poly.entity_id
_entity_poly.type
_entity_poly.pdbx_seq_one_letter_code
_entity_poly.pdbx_strand_id
1 'polypeptide(L)'
;MRLNFFVSFVFFGLISLQLPPLSTQQATESCSSTLPLNDLTFDSTLLQCVEAWTPQNYILRYAKTVDNTWSFILSAPDSSAYIGIGFSTNGQMTGASAVVGWIPTDGRGQAKQYLLGGKSPGEVKPDQGDLNIVNGSLKIESVSSRLYMSFQLTAELPRQILLYAMGPAGFIPASPGFSLREHRDMTTTTINYNTALLARPDKDSKYRKYWNWYHHNVGRVMIILAISNIFYGIHLADAGSSWNGGYGFVVAVLASAAIGLEVIKFRNK
;
A
#
# COMPACT_ATOMS: atom_id res chain seq x y z
N MET A 1 -15.52 82.03 22.09
CA MET A 1 -16.18 80.92 22.82
C MET A 1 -16.78 79.98 21.78
N ARG A 2 -16.27 78.74 21.72
CA ARG A 2 -16.81 77.51 21.07
C ARG A 2 -16.83 77.50 19.53
N LEU A 3 -15.83 76.95 18.83
CA LEU A 3 -15.27 75.58 18.75
C LEU A 3 -16.12 74.62 17.89
N ASN A 4 -15.56 74.31 16.71
CA ASN A 4 -16.02 73.36 15.69
C ASN A 4 -16.24 71.94 16.24
N PHE A 5 -17.25 71.23 15.72
CA PHE A 5 -17.32 69.78 15.78
C PHE A 5 -17.66 69.20 14.40
N PHE A 6 -16.61 68.77 13.69
CA PHE A 6 -16.70 67.73 12.66
C PHE A 6 -16.78 66.38 13.38
N VAL A 7 -17.83 65.62 13.15
CA VAL A 7 -17.94 64.23 13.66
C VAL A 7 -17.19 63.32 12.69
N SER A 8 -16.07 62.79 13.16
CA SER A 8 -15.27 61.78 12.47
C SER A 8 -15.82 60.39 12.80
N PHE A 9 -16.20 59.61 11.79
CA PHE A 9 -16.55 58.20 11.94
C PHE A 9 -15.27 57.37 12.04
N VAL A 10 -14.92 56.93 13.26
CA VAL A 10 -13.84 55.96 13.50
C VAL A 10 -14.41 54.55 13.33
N PHE A 11 -14.06 53.89 12.23
CA PHE A 11 -14.24 52.45 12.04
C PHE A 11 -13.21 51.70 12.90
N PHE A 12 -13.66 51.02 13.96
CA PHE A 12 -12.83 50.05 14.69
C PHE A 12 -12.85 48.71 13.94
N GLY A 13 -11.75 48.40 13.25
CA GLY A 13 -11.48 47.05 12.72
C GLY A 13 -10.94 46.14 13.82
N LEU A 14 -11.75 45.18 14.27
CA LEU A 14 -11.31 44.07 15.12
C LEU A 14 -10.59 43.04 14.24
N ILE A 15 -9.25 43.08 14.22
CA ILE A 15 -8.44 41.99 13.68
C ILE A 15 -8.36 40.90 14.75
N SER A 16 -9.14 39.84 14.58
CA SER A 16 -8.97 38.60 15.34
C SER A 16 -7.64 37.95 14.94
N LEU A 17 -6.62 38.07 15.78
CA LEU A 17 -5.45 37.19 15.74
C LEU A 17 -5.91 35.77 16.13
N GLN A 18 -6.33 34.99 15.14
CA GLN A 18 -6.44 33.55 15.28
C GLN A 18 -5.02 32.99 15.32
N LEU A 19 -4.55 32.62 16.51
CA LEU A 19 -3.44 31.70 16.64
C LEU A 19 -3.84 30.40 15.90
N PRO A 20 -3.07 29.91 14.91
CA PRO A 20 -3.33 28.60 14.37
C PRO A 20 -3.23 27.60 15.54
N PRO A 21 -4.13 26.60 15.63
CA PRO A 21 -4.00 25.57 16.64
C PRO A 21 -2.61 24.94 16.49
N LEU A 22 -1.97 24.66 17.62
CA LEU A 22 -0.74 23.89 17.67
C LEU A 22 -1.04 22.51 17.06
N SER A 23 -0.83 22.35 15.76
CA SER A 23 -0.95 21.06 15.10
C SER A 23 0.18 20.21 15.65
N THR A 24 -0.14 19.25 16.52
CA THR A 24 0.73 18.10 16.71
C THR A 24 0.86 17.48 15.34
N GLN A 25 1.98 17.73 14.66
CA GLN A 25 2.25 17.25 13.33
C GLN A 25 2.32 15.72 13.43
N GLN A 26 1.17 15.05 13.25
CA GLN A 26 1.12 13.60 13.22
C GLN A 26 1.93 13.20 12.00
N ALA A 27 3.08 12.57 12.23
CA ALA A 27 4.03 12.25 11.19
C ALA A 27 3.31 11.42 10.12
N THR A 28 3.04 12.03 8.97
CA THR A 28 2.40 11.36 7.86
C THR A 28 3.43 10.40 7.27
N GLU A 29 3.19 9.10 7.42
CA GLU A 29 4.07 8.10 6.85
C GLU A 29 3.72 7.86 5.38
N SER A 30 4.69 7.41 4.60
CA SER A 30 4.49 6.95 3.22
C SER A 30 5.29 5.66 2.98
N CYS A 31 5.16 5.09 1.79
CA CYS A 31 5.90 3.89 1.42
C CYS A 31 7.42 4.06 1.32
N SER A 32 7.93 5.30 1.30
CA SER A 32 9.37 5.58 1.34
C SER A 32 9.93 5.65 2.77
N SER A 33 9.07 5.71 3.79
CA SER A 33 9.48 5.76 5.18
C SER A 33 10.07 4.42 5.64
N THR A 34 11.16 4.48 6.41
CA THR A 34 11.74 3.32 7.10
C THR A 34 10.78 2.78 8.15
N LEU A 35 10.58 1.46 8.13
CA LEU A 35 9.73 0.77 9.10
C LEU A 35 10.41 0.77 10.47
N PRO A 36 9.80 1.35 11.54
CA PRO A 36 10.45 1.53 12.84
C PRO A 36 10.33 0.28 13.75
N LEU A 37 10.10 -0.90 13.17
CA LEU A 37 9.86 -2.14 13.90
C LEU A 37 11.14 -2.96 14.00
N ASN A 38 11.50 -3.35 15.21
CA ASN A 38 12.74 -4.10 15.49
C ASN A 38 12.49 -5.59 15.75
N ASP A 39 11.28 -5.99 16.15
CA ASP A 39 10.90 -7.39 16.48
C ASP A 39 9.98 -8.00 15.42
N LEU A 40 10.42 -7.95 14.15
CA LEU A 40 9.73 -8.68 13.09
C LEU A 40 10.26 -10.11 13.02
N THR A 41 9.34 -11.08 13.01
CA THR A 41 9.65 -12.51 12.87
C THR A 41 10.03 -12.89 11.44
N PHE A 42 10.16 -11.92 10.53
CA PHE A 42 10.42 -12.13 9.11
C PHE A 42 11.27 -10.99 8.53
N ASP A 43 11.97 -11.30 7.43
CA ASP A 43 12.79 -10.33 6.70
C ASP A 43 11.90 -9.24 6.09
N SER A 44 12.03 -8.01 6.62
CA SER A 44 11.26 -6.85 6.20
C SER A 44 11.77 -6.21 4.91
N THR A 45 12.94 -6.63 4.42
CA THR A 45 13.54 -6.04 3.21
C THR A 45 12.66 -6.30 1.99
N LEU A 46 12.06 -7.48 1.86
CA LEU A 46 11.27 -7.87 0.68
C LEU A 46 9.83 -7.33 0.65
N LEU A 47 9.43 -6.53 1.64
CA LEU A 47 8.09 -5.98 1.73
C LEU A 47 7.80 -5.02 0.57
N GLN A 48 6.79 -5.39 -0.23
CA GLN A 48 6.09 -4.45 -1.08
C GLN A 48 5.25 -3.52 -0.22
N CYS A 49 5.01 -2.29 -0.69
CA CYS A 49 4.28 -1.28 0.04
C CYS A 49 3.21 -0.62 -0.84
N VAL A 50 2.02 -0.41 -0.26
CA VAL A 50 0.91 0.29 -0.90
C VAL A 50 0.28 1.25 0.11
N GLU A 51 0.02 2.48 -0.31
CA GLU A 51 -0.82 3.44 0.42
C GLU A 51 -2.28 3.01 0.28
N ALA A 52 -2.69 2.07 1.15
CA ALA A 52 -3.95 1.36 1.06
C ALA A 52 -5.18 2.25 1.25
N TRP A 53 -5.07 3.32 2.05
CA TRP A 53 -6.18 4.25 2.27
C TRP A 53 -5.64 5.65 2.59
N THR A 54 -5.38 6.43 1.55
CA THR A 54 -4.73 7.75 1.67
C THR A 54 -5.46 8.72 2.61
N PRO A 55 -6.80 8.88 2.56
CA PRO A 55 -7.52 9.80 3.45
C PRO A 55 -7.33 9.52 4.94
N GLN A 56 -7.13 8.26 5.34
CA GLN A 56 -6.89 7.85 6.73
C GLN A 56 -5.43 7.42 6.99
N ASN A 57 -4.53 7.65 6.02
CA ASN A 57 -3.12 7.27 6.06
C ASN A 57 -2.88 5.79 6.45
N TYR A 58 -3.69 4.86 5.92
CA TYR A 58 -3.38 3.43 6.06
C TYR A 58 -2.33 3.04 5.02
N ILE A 59 -1.30 2.33 5.48
CA ILE A 59 -0.27 1.76 4.62
C ILE A 59 -0.26 0.26 4.85
N LEU A 60 -0.32 -0.49 3.75
CA LEU A 60 -0.17 -1.94 3.77
C LEU A 60 1.20 -2.31 3.21
N ARG A 61 1.98 -3.03 4.00
CA ARG A 61 3.21 -3.67 3.57
C ARG A 61 3.01 -5.18 3.55
N TYR A 62 3.49 -5.86 2.51
CA TYR A 62 3.31 -7.30 2.38
C TYR A 62 4.43 -7.95 1.58
N ALA A 63 4.72 -9.22 1.86
CA ALA A 63 5.62 -10.05 1.07
C ALA A 63 5.19 -11.51 1.14
N LYS A 64 5.41 -12.23 0.04
CA LYS A 64 5.49 -13.69 0.11
C LYS A 64 6.87 -14.06 0.65
N THR A 65 6.91 -14.78 1.75
CA THR A 65 8.16 -15.22 2.38
C THR A 65 8.51 -16.62 1.86
N VAL A 66 8.43 -17.65 2.69
CA VAL A 66 8.68 -19.05 2.35
C VAL A 66 7.37 -19.86 2.40
N ASP A 67 7.27 -20.96 1.66
CA ASP A 67 6.19 -21.95 1.79
C ASP A 67 4.76 -21.39 1.80
N ASN A 68 4.39 -20.63 0.77
CA ASN A 68 3.05 -20.04 0.65
C ASN A 68 2.64 -19.19 1.88
N THR A 69 3.62 -18.70 2.64
CA THR A 69 3.41 -17.82 3.77
C THR A 69 3.51 -16.37 3.31
N TRP A 70 2.53 -15.57 3.69
CA TRP A 70 2.42 -14.16 3.35
C TRP A 70 2.48 -13.33 4.62
N SER A 71 3.49 -12.48 4.73
CA SER A 71 3.60 -11.52 5.82
C SER A 71 2.89 -10.24 5.47
N PHE A 72 2.11 -9.71 6.41
CA PHE A 72 1.40 -8.45 6.29
C PHE A 72 1.75 -7.53 7.46
N ILE A 73 1.87 -6.25 7.18
CA ILE A 73 1.94 -5.17 8.16
C ILE A 73 0.97 -4.08 7.71
N LEU A 74 -0.14 -3.93 8.41
CA LEU A 74 -1.03 -2.80 8.26
C LEU A 74 -0.64 -1.73 9.29
N SER A 75 -0.40 -0.52 8.84
CA SER A 75 -0.12 0.61 9.72
C SER A 75 -1.03 1.79 9.49
N ALA A 76 -1.43 2.43 10.58
CA ALA A 76 -2.40 3.52 10.59
C ALA A 76 -2.17 4.44 11.81
N PRO A 77 -2.55 5.73 11.73
CA PRO A 77 -2.47 6.64 12.86
C PRO A 77 -3.16 6.07 14.13
N ASP A 78 -2.50 6.18 15.28
CA ASP A 78 -3.08 5.76 16.56
C ASP A 78 -4.13 6.79 17.00
N SER A 79 -5.40 6.43 16.81
CA SER A 79 -6.56 7.26 17.15
C SER A 79 -7.33 6.70 18.35
N SER A 80 -6.66 5.89 19.19
CA SER A 80 -7.27 5.18 20.32
C SER A 80 -8.52 4.38 19.91
N ALA A 81 -8.44 3.72 18.76
CA ALA A 81 -9.50 2.92 18.18
C ALA A 81 -8.91 1.59 17.68
N TYR A 82 -9.78 0.62 17.42
CA TYR A 82 -9.36 -0.55 16.66
C TYR A 82 -9.12 -0.19 15.19
N ILE A 83 -8.21 -0.91 14.54
CA ILE A 83 -8.01 -0.91 13.09
C ILE A 83 -8.25 -2.32 12.56
N GLY A 84 -8.81 -2.43 11.36
CA GLY A 84 -9.16 -3.71 10.75
C GLY A 84 -8.70 -3.83 9.30
N ILE A 85 -8.31 -5.04 8.93
CA ILE A 85 -8.14 -5.48 7.54
C ILE A 85 -9.00 -6.72 7.28
N GLY A 86 -9.90 -6.63 6.30
CA GLY A 86 -10.74 -7.73 5.85
C GLY A 86 -10.30 -8.30 4.51
N PHE A 87 -10.54 -9.58 4.30
CA PHE A 87 -10.23 -10.33 3.08
C PHE A 87 -11.54 -10.84 2.48
N SER A 88 -12.02 -10.16 1.44
CA SER A 88 -13.33 -10.38 0.84
C SER A 88 -13.22 -11.03 -0.54
N THR A 89 -14.27 -11.74 -0.94
CA THR A 89 -14.41 -12.33 -2.29
C THR A 89 -15.19 -11.42 -3.24
N ASN A 90 -16.01 -10.51 -2.71
CA ASN A 90 -16.94 -9.68 -3.47
C ASN A 90 -16.86 -8.18 -3.09
N GLY A 91 -15.90 -7.79 -2.25
CA GLY A 91 -15.75 -6.42 -1.75
C GLY A 91 -16.79 -6.01 -0.72
N GLN A 92 -17.61 -6.94 -0.23
CA GLN A 92 -18.55 -6.70 0.86
C GLN A 92 -17.97 -7.18 2.19
N MET A 93 -18.42 -6.53 3.25
CA MET A 93 -18.14 -6.92 4.64
C MET A 93 -18.73 -8.30 4.94
N THR A 94 -20.01 -8.50 4.61
CA THR A 94 -20.73 -9.74 4.91
C THR A 94 -20.12 -10.93 4.18
N GLY A 95 -19.72 -11.94 4.94
CA GLY A 95 -19.05 -13.16 4.45
C GLY A 95 -17.53 -13.05 4.34
N ALA A 96 -16.93 -11.91 4.67
CA ALA A 96 -15.48 -11.76 4.71
C ALA A 96 -14.90 -12.25 6.05
N SER A 97 -13.60 -12.54 6.04
CA SER A 97 -12.80 -12.77 7.25
C SER A 97 -11.86 -11.60 7.46
N ALA A 98 -11.63 -11.19 8.69
CA ALA A 98 -10.83 -10.02 9.01
C ALA A 98 -9.85 -10.27 10.15
N VAL A 99 -8.80 -9.45 10.18
CA VAL A 99 -7.91 -9.30 11.32
C VAL A 99 -8.13 -7.90 11.87
N VAL A 100 -8.41 -7.81 13.16
CA VAL A 100 -8.68 -6.53 13.85
C VAL A 100 -7.77 -6.42 15.05
N GLY A 101 -7.14 -5.27 15.22
CA GLY A 101 -6.18 -5.01 16.29
C GLY A 101 -6.40 -3.67 16.97
N TRP A 102 -6.03 -3.62 18.24
CA TRP A 102 -6.17 -2.44 19.11
C TRP A 102 -5.14 -2.46 20.24
N ILE A 103 -4.91 -1.30 20.85
CA ILE A 103 -4.12 -1.16 22.08
C ILE A 103 -5.07 -0.80 23.23
N PRO A 104 -5.30 -1.69 24.22
CA PRO A 104 -6.05 -1.37 25.42
C PRO A 104 -5.29 -0.38 26.32
N THR A 105 -5.95 0.09 27.37
CA THR A 105 -5.37 1.05 28.34
C THR A 105 -4.17 0.50 29.11
N ASP A 106 -3.99 -0.82 29.17
CA ASP A 106 -2.82 -1.46 29.78
C ASP A 106 -1.59 -1.48 28.85
N GLY A 107 -1.72 -0.95 27.64
CA GLY A 107 -0.65 -0.84 26.64
C GLY A 107 -0.31 -2.14 25.92
N ARG A 108 -0.92 -3.28 26.30
CA ARG A 108 -0.64 -4.58 25.68
C ARG A 108 -1.52 -4.78 24.46
N GLY A 109 -0.94 -4.54 23.29
CA GLY A 109 -1.63 -4.71 22.02
C GLY A 109 -2.28 -6.08 21.87
N GLN A 110 -3.51 -6.08 21.38
CA GLN A 110 -4.29 -7.28 21.12
C GLN A 110 -4.81 -7.23 19.69
N ALA A 111 -4.77 -8.37 19.01
CA ALA A 111 -5.43 -8.53 17.73
C ALA A 111 -6.05 -9.91 17.63
N LYS A 112 -7.13 -10.01 16.86
CA LYS A 112 -7.93 -11.23 16.68
C LYS A 112 -8.41 -11.36 15.24
N GLN A 113 -8.66 -12.60 14.84
CA GLN A 113 -9.44 -12.89 13.64
C GLN A 113 -10.94 -12.68 13.92
N TYR A 114 -11.70 -12.27 12.91
CA TYR A 114 -13.15 -12.16 12.96
C TYR A 114 -13.80 -12.71 11.70
N LEU A 115 -14.90 -13.43 11.86
CA LEU A 115 -15.86 -13.70 10.79
C LEU A 115 -16.85 -12.54 10.73
N LEU A 116 -16.96 -11.90 9.58
CA LEU A 116 -17.89 -10.80 9.36
C LEU A 116 -19.21 -11.36 8.79
N GLY A 117 -19.97 -12.08 9.61
CA GLY A 117 -21.19 -12.78 9.18
C GLY A 117 -22.37 -11.87 8.83
N GLY A 118 -22.33 -10.60 9.25
CA GLY A 118 -23.38 -9.61 9.02
C GLY A 118 -22.92 -8.22 9.44
N LYS A 119 -23.83 -7.25 9.41
CA LYS A 119 -23.53 -5.84 9.73
C LYS A 119 -23.82 -5.48 11.20
N SER A 120 -24.47 -6.38 11.93
CA SER A 120 -24.73 -6.18 13.36
C SER A 120 -23.57 -6.70 14.20
N PRO A 121 -23.24 -6.08 15.36
CA PRO A 121 -22.16 -6.54 16.24
C PRO A 121 -22.27 -8.01 16.65
N GLY A 122 -23.50 -8.54 16.77
CA GLY A 122 -23.75 -9.95 17.09
C GLY A 122 -23.39 -10.93 15.98
N GLU A 123 -23.24 -10.48 14.74
CA GLU A 123 -22.88 -11.29 13.57
C GLU A 123 -21.39 -11.18 13.22
N VAL A 124 -20.66 -10.30 13.92
CA VAL A 124 -19.21 -10.17 13.82
C VAL A 124 -18.58 -11.04 14.92
N LYS A 125 -18.12 -12.23 14.54
CA LYS A 125 -17.72 -13.27 15.50
C LYS A 125 -16.21 -13.27 15.71
N PRO A 126 -15.70 -12.95 16.92
CA PRO A 126 -14.27 -13.06 17.23
C PRO A 126 -13.80 -14.50 17.17
N ASP A 127 -12.51 -14.68 16.87
CA ASP A 127 -11.81 -15.96 16.81
C ASP A 127 -12.43 -16.98 15.83
N GLN A 128 -13.19 -16.47 14.86
CA GLN A 128 -13.78 -17.22 13.74
C GLN A 128 -13.35 -16.61 12.41
N GLY A 129 -13.57 -17.34 11.32
CA GLY A 129 -13.17 -16.95 9.98
C GLY A 129 -12.40 -18.07 9.30
N ASP A 130 -11.95 -17.81 8.08
CA ASP A 130 -11.25 -18.77 7.21
C ASP A 130 -9.82 -18.35 6.84
N LEU A 131 -9.26 -17.36 7.55
CA LEU A 131 -7.85 -17.00 7.42
C LEU A 131 -6.99 -18.01 8.20
N ASN A 132 -6.10 -18.68 7.49
CA ASN A 132 -5.07 -19.55 8.07
C ASN A 132 -3.92 -18.71 8.63
N ILE A 133 -4.14 -18.07 9.79
CA ILE A 133 -3.13 -17.25 10.46
C ILE A 133 -2.06 -18.15 11.10
N VAL A 134 -0.79 -17.88 10.82
CA VAL A 134 0.33 -18.59 11.44
C VAL A 134 0.33 -18.33 12.94
N ASN A 135 0.40 -19.39 13.74
CA ASN A 135 0.33 -19.29 15.20
C ASN A 135 1.42 -18.35 15.76
N GLY A 136 1.04 -17.46 16.68
CA GLY A 136 1.95 -16.48 17.29
C GLY A 136 2.43 -15.36 16.38
N SER A 137 1.99 -15.31 15.12
CA SER A 137 2.39 -14.24 14.17
C SER A 137 1.61 -12.94 14.35
N LEU A 138 0.41 -13.02 14.93
CA LEU A 138 -0.49 -11.89 15.09
C LEU A 138 -0.03 -10.98 16.24
N LYS A 139 0.45 -9.79 15.91
CA LYS A 139 0.94 -8.79 16.86
C LYS A 139 0.43 -7.39 16.48
N ILE A 140 0.28 -6.53 17.46
CA ILE A 140 0.07 -5.10 17.23
C ILE A 140 0.84 -4.27 18.25
N GLU A 141 1.48 -3.21 17.79
CA GLU A 141 2.26 -2.28 18.61
C GLU A 141 1.99 -0.83 18.21
N SER A 142 2.14 0.09 19.16
CA SER A 142 2.08 1.53 18.89
C SER A 142 3.48 2.11 18.98
N VAL A 143 3.96 2.69 17.87
CA VAL A 143 5.28 3.33 17.78
C VAL A 143 5.07 4.73 17.21
N SER A 144 5.51 5.75 17.95
CA SER A 144 5.43 7.15 17.54
C SER A 144 4.03 7.60 17.10
N SER A 145 2.99 7.26 17.89
CA SER A 145 1.57 7.58 17.60
C SER A 145 1.01 6.91 16.33
N ARG A 146 1.56 5.76 15.96
CA ARG A 146 1.09 4.95 14.83
C ARG A 146 1.01 3.49 15.25
N LEU A 147 -0.10 2.85 14.89
CA LEU A 147 -0.32 1.43 15.09
C LEU A 147 0.33 0.65 13.95
N TYR A 148 0.97 -0.47 14.29
CA TYR A 148 1.49 -1.45 13.35
C TYR A 148 0.94 -2.82 13.71
N MET A 149 -0.02 -3.30 12.93
CA MET A 149 -0.59 -4.63 13.07
C MET A 149 0.09 -5.57 12.08
N SER A 150 0.82 -6.56 12.58
CA SER A 150 1.51 -7.55 11.78
C SER A 150 0.94 -8.95 11.99
N PHE A 151 0.91 -9.74 10.91
CA PHE A 151 0.44 -11.13 10.92
C PHE A 151 0.95 -11.87 9.68
N GLN A 152 0.94 -13.20 9.75
CA GLN A 152 1.25 -14.05 8.61
C GLN A 152 0.07 -14.96 8.26
N LEU A 153 -0.17 -15.15 6.96
CA LEU A 153 -1.19 -16.05 6.43
C LEU A 153 -0.54 -17.19 5.61
N THR A 154 -1.02 -18.42 5.77
CA THR A 154 -0.64 -19.54 4.90
C THR A 154 -1.69 -19.74 3.81
N ALA A 155 -1.35 -19.39 2.57
CA ALA A 155 -2.22 -19.52 1.40
C ALA A 155 -1.41 -19.51 0.09
N GLU A 156 -1.83 -20.27 -0.93
CA GLU A 156 -1.23 -20.18 -2.26
C GLU A 156 -1.25 -18.73 -2.79
N LEU A 157 -2.41 -18.09 -2.67
CA LEU A 157 -2.63 -16.67 -2.91
C LEU A 157 -3.71 -16.13 -1.95
N PRO A 158 -3.44 -15.08 -1.16
CA PRO A 158 -4.43 -14.42 -0.33
C PRO A 158 -5.48 -13.72 -1.20
N ARG A 159 -6.66 -13.46 -0.61
CA ARG A 159 -7.71 -12.70 -1.31
C ARG A 159 -7.21 -11.29 -1.62
N GLN A 160 -7.45 -10.85 -2.85
CA GLN A 160 -6.95 -9.58 -3.37
C GLN A 160 -7.87 -8.40 -3.04
N ILE A 161 -9.15 -8.64 -2.73
CA ILE A 161 -10.09 -7.58 -2.36
C ILE A 161 -10.00 -7.37 -0.85
N LEU A 162 -9.44 -6.24 -0.45
CA LEU A 162 -9.14 -5.92 0.94
C LEU A 162 -10.11 -4.85 1.43
N LEU A 163 -10.64 -5.07 2.64
CA LEU A 163 -11.47 -4.11 3.36
C LEU A 163 -10.60 -3.46 4.43
N TYR A 164 -10.75 -2.15 4.65
CA TYR A 164 -10.12 -1.47 5.78
C TYR A 164 -11.18 -0.76 6.59
N ALA A 165 -11.01 -0.76 7.90
CA ALA A 165 -11.96 -0.14 8.81
C ALA A 165 -11.25 0.48 10.01
N MET A 166 -11.76 1.63 10.44
CA MET A 166 -11.35 2.30 11.67
C MET A 166 -12.51 2.33 12.67
N GLY A 167 -12.29 1.82 13.88
CA GLY A 167 -13.27 1.87 14.96
C GLY A 167 -13.51 3.27 15.53
N PRO A 168 -14.53 3.45 16.36
CA PRO A 168 -14.79 4.72 17.05
C PRO A 168 -13.76 4.92 18.18
N ALA A 169 -13.28 6.16 18.36
CA ALA A 169 -12.25 6.48 19.35
C ALA A 169 -12.74 6.22 20.77
N GLY A 170 -11.86 5.67 21.61
CA GLY A 170 -12.15 5.37 23.01
C GLY A 170 -12.99 4.11 23.24
N PHE A 171 -13.43 3.42 22.18
CA PHE A 171 -14.19 2.19 22.28
C PHE A 171 -13.36 1.00 21.82
N ILE A 172 -12.70 0.38 22.79
CA ILE A 172 -11.80 -0.75 22.58
C ILE A 172 -12.52 -2.07 22.93
N PRO A 173 -12.43 -3.11 22.09
CA PRO A 173 -12.99 -4.43 22.41
C PRO A 173 -12.39 -5.00 23.69
N ALA A 174 -13.23 -5.59 24.54
CA ALA A 174 -12.82 -6.10 25.85
C ALA A 174 -13.34 -7.53 26.11
N SER A 175 -12.64 -8.25 26.99
CA SER A 175 -13.02 -9.57 27.48
C SER A 175 -14.39 -9.55 28.18
N PRO A 176 -15.19 -10.63 28.11
CA PRO A 176 -14.90 -11.90 27.40
C PRO A 176 -15.35 -11.89 25.93
N GLY A 177 -16.17 -10.92 25.52
CA GLY A 177 -16.90 -10.99 24.26
C GLY A 177 -16.17 -10.41 23.06
N PHE A 178 -15.22 -9.50 23.26
CA PHE A 178 -14.46 -8.82 22.20
C PHE A 178 -15.34 -8.29 21.04
N SER A 179 -16.58 -7.89 21.34
CA SER A 179 -17.51 -7.41 20.33
C SER A 179 -17.05 -6.07 19.77
N LEU A 180 -17.07 -5.95 18.44
CA LEU A 180 -16.71 -4.72 17.74
C LEU A 180 -17.91 -3.79 17.68
N ARG A 181 -17.69 -2.51 17.98
CA ARG A 181 -18.64 -1.46 17.58
C ARG A 181 -18.54 -1.21 16.08
N GLU A 182 -19.55 -0.57 15.50
CA GLU A 182 -19.51 -0.15 14.11
C GLU A 182 -18.33 0.78 13.85
N HIS A 183 -17.65 0.58 12.72
CA HIS A 183 -16.53 1.43 12.30
C HIS A 183 -17.00 2.84 11.98
N ARG A 184 -16.19 3.85 12.30
CA ARG A 184 -16.50 5.25 11.96
C ARG A 184 -16.28 5.53 10.47
N ASP A 185 -15.35 4.80 9.86
CA ASP A 185 -14.95 4.97 8.48
C ASP A 185 -14.42 3.64 7.93
N MET A 186 -14.58 3.43 6.63
CA MET A 186 -14.15 2.21 5.95
C MET A 186 -13.85 2.46 4.48
N THR A 187 -13.08 1.55 3.88
CA THR A 187 -12.92 1.51 2.42
C THR A 187 -12.68 0.09 1.93
N THR A 188 -12.79 -0.11 0.63
CA THR A 188 -12.45 -1.36 -0.07
C THR A 188 -11.42 -1.05 -1.15
N THR A 189 -10.34 -1.83 -1.21
CA THR A 189 -9.36 -1.76 -2.29
C THR A 189 -9.07 -3.12 -2.89
N THR A 190 -8.36 -3.14 -4.01
CA THR A 190 -7.87 -4.36 -4.63
C THR A 190 -6.35 -4.29 -4.73
N ILE A 191 -5.68 -5.34 -4.30
CA ILE A 191 -4.23 -5.46 -4.35
C ILE A 191 -3.81 -6.50 -5.38
N ASN A 192 -2.79 -6.15 -6.17
CA ASN A 192 -2.17 -7.11 -7.06
C ASN A 192 -0.85 -7.60 -6.43
N TYR A 193 -0.84 -8.86 -6.00
CA TYR A 193 0.33 -9.48 -5.38
C TYR A 193 1.47 -9.78 -6.38
N ASN A 194 1.21 -9.70 -7.69
CA ASN A 194 2.18 -9.99 -8.76
C ASN A 194 2.97 -8.75 -9.23
N THR A 195 3.01 -7.69 -8.43
CA THR A 195 3.51 -6.36 -8.84
C THR A 195 5.02 -6.26 -9.04
N ALA A 196 5.80 -7.29 -8.69
CA ALA A 196 7.26 -7.28 -8.92
C ALA A 196 7.66 -7.09 -10.40
N LEU A 197 6.78 -7.43 -11.35
CA LEU A 197 7.04 -7.30 -12.79
C LEU A 197 6.59 -5.98 -13.42
N LEU A 198 5.64 -5.25 -12.81
CA LEU A 198 4.96 -4.11 -13.44
C LEU A 198 5.01 -2.81 -12.62
N ALA A 199 5.13 -2.90 -11.30
CA ALA A 199 5.19 -1.71 -10.45
C ALA A 199 6.63 -1.20 -10.42
N ARG A 200 6.87 -0.08 -11.11
CA ARG A 200 8.13 0.65 -11.04
C ARG A 200 8.32 1.18 -9.60
N PRO A 201 9.38 0.79 -8.87
CA PRO A 201 9.59 1.25 -7.49
C PRO A 201 9.74 2.77 -7.38
N ASP A 202 9.61 3.35 -6.18
CA ASP A 202 9.86 4.79 -5.97
C ASP A 202 11.33 5.18 -6.28
N LYS A 203 11.59 6.45 -6.63
CA LYS A 203 12.92 6.94 -7.01
C LYS A 203 13.95 6.75 -5.90
N ASP A 204 13.54 6.85 -4.64
CA ASP A 204 14.45 6.78 -3.48
C ASP A 204 14.64 5.36 -2.95
N SER A 205 13.94 4.38 -3.54
CA SER A 205 14.03 2.99 -3.10
C SER A 205 15.32 2.31 -3.57
N LYS A 206 15.96 1.52 -2.70
CA LYS A 206 17.10 0.64 -3.07
C LYS A 206 16.73 -0.32 -4.21
N TYR A 207 15.46 -0.74 -4.27
CA TYR A 207 14.92 -1.65 -5.28
C TYR A 207 14.81 -1.05 -6.68
N ARG A 208 14.70 0.27 -6.81
CA ARG A 208 14.69 0.93 -8.12
C ARG A 208 15.93 0.60 -8.95
N LYS A 209 17.09 0.45 -8.30
CA LYS A 209 18.35 0.09 -8.97
C LYS A 209 18.29 -1.32 -9.57
N TYR A 210 17.85 -2.30 -8.79
CA TYR A 210 17.71 -3.70 -9.24
C TYR A 210 16.62 -3.84 -10.31
N TRP A 211 15.48 -3.18 -10.12
CA TRP A 211 14.40 -3.14 -11.10
C TRP A 211 14.86 -2.54 -12.44
N ASN A 212 15.58 -1.41 -12.41
CA ASN A 212 16.15 -0.81 -13.63
C ASN A 212 17.11 -1.76 -14.34
N TRP A 213 18.02 -2.40 -13.59
CA TRP A 213 18.97 -3.37 -14.16
C TRP A 213 18.23 -4.55 -14.80
N TYR A 214 17.26 -5.13 -14.11
CA TYR A 214 16.47 -6.25 -14.62
C TYR A 214 15.74 -5.87 -15.91
N HIS A 215 14.94 -4.79 -15.89
CA HIS A 215 14.17 -4.39 -17.08
C HIS A 215 15.04 -3.97 -18.25
N HIS A 216 16.22 -3.38 -18.02
CA HIS A 216 17.13 -3.04 -19.10
C HIS A 216 17.76 -4.30 -19.72
N ASN A 217 18.28 -5.22 -18.91
CA ASN A 217 18.98 -6.39 -19.42
C ASN A 217 18.01 -7.43 -19.98
N VAL A 218 16.98 -7.80 -19.21
CA VAL A 218 15.98 -8.77 -19.65
C VAL A 218 15.17 -8.22 -20.82
N GLY A 219 14.81 -6.93 -20.80
CA GLY A 219 14.15 -6.28 -21.94
C GLY A 219 14.98 -6.34 -23.22
N ARG A 220 16.30 -6.07 -23.15
CA ARG A 220 17.20 -6.17 -24.31
C ARG A 220 17.32 -7.59 -24.84
N VAL A 221 17.44 -8.58 -23.96
CA VAL A 221 17.47 -10.00 -24.35
C VAL A 221 16.16 -10.39 -25.05
N MET A 222 15.01 -9.99 -24.50
CA MET A 222 13.71 -10.27 -25.10
C MET A 222 13.53 -9.64 -26.49
N ILE A 223 14.05 -8.43 -26.71
CA ILE A 223 14.03 -7.80 -28.04
C ILE A 223 14.87 -8.60 -29.04
N ILE A 224 16.07 -9.04 -28.66
CA ILE A 224 16.95 -9.85 -29.52
C ILE A 224 16.27 -11.19 -29.87
N LEU A 225 15.65 -11.84 -28.89
CA LEU A 225 14.90 -13.08 -29.11
C LEU A 225 13.70 -12.86 -30.03
N ALA A 226 12.96 -11.74 -29.87
CA ALA A 226 11.84 -11.42 -30.74
C ALA A 226 12.28 -11.18 -32.20
N ILE A 227 13.38 -10.44 -32.41
CA ILE A 227 13.97 -10.24 -33.75
C ILE A 227 14.37 -11.57 -34.36
N SER A 228 15.07 -12.41 -33.59
CA SER A 228 15.52 -13.74 -34.04
C SER A 228 14.35 -14.65 -34.38
N ASN A 229 13.28 -14.62 -33.57
CA ASN A 229 12.08 -15.42 -33.79
C ASN A 229 11.35 -15.01 -35.07
N ILE A 230 11.36 -13.72 -35.45
CA ILE A 230 10.78 -13.25 -36.70
C ILE A 230 11.61 -13.71 -37.90
N PHE A 231 12.94 -13.58 -37.86
CA PHE A 231 13.80 -14.14 -38.92
C PHE A 231 13.63 -15.65 -39.07
N TYR A 232 13.51 -16.36 -37.94
CA TYR A 232 13.23 -17.79 -37.93
C TYR A 232 11.87 -18.10 -38.57
N GLY A 233 10.83 -17.33 -38.26
CA GLY A 233 9.51 -17.45 -38.87
C GLY A 233 9.52 -17.18 -40.38
N ILE A 234 10.24 -16.17 -40.85
CA ILE A 234 10.42 -15.88 -42.29
C ILE A 234 11.12 -17.04 -43.00
N HIS A 235 12.13 -17.64 -42.36
CA HIS A 235 12.83 -18.80 -42.89
C HIS A 235 11.91 -20.05 -42.97
N LEU A 236 11.13 -20.32 -41.92
CA LEU A 236 10.16 -21.42 -41.88
C LEU A 236 9.04 -21.26 -42.92
N ALA A 237 8.61 -20.02 -43.17
CA ALA A 237 7.55 -19.71 -44.14
C ALA A 237 8.03 -19.72 -45.61
N ASP A 238 9.32 -19.94 -45.85
CA ASP A 238 9.96 -19.89 -47.17
C ASP A 238 9.60 -18.62 -47.97
N ALA A 239 9.47 -17.49 -47.28
CA ALA A 239 8.94 -16.25 -47.86
C ALA A 239 9.92 -15.55 -48.84
N GLY A 240 11.14 -16.07 -49.00
CA GLY A 240 12.16 -15.50 -49.88
C GLY A 240 13.01 -14.39 -49.25
N SER A 241 14.15 -14.09 -49.88
CA SER A 241 15.18 -13.17 -49.34
C SER A 241 14.73 -11.71 -49.22
N SER A 242 13.72 -11.29 -49.98
CA SER A 242 13.18 -9.93 -49.93
C SER A 242 12.56 -9.59 -48.58
N TRP A 243 11.86 -10.53 -47.93
CA TRP A 243 11.28 -10.34 -46.60
C TRP A 243 12.34 -10.22 -45.51
N ASN A 244 13.41 -11.03 -45.59
CA ASN A 244 14.56 -10.90 -44.68
C ASN A 244 15.22 -9.53 -44.81
N GLY A 245 15.44 -9.06 -46.05
CA GLY A 245 16.00 -7.73 -46.32
C GLY A 245 15.10 -6.61 -45.82
N GLY A 246 13.80 -6.67 -46.10
CA GLY A 246 12.82 -5.67 -45.68
C GLY A 246 12.70 -5.56 -44.16
N TYR A 247 12.57 -6.70 -43.47
CA TYR A 247 12.52 -6.72 -42.01
C TYR A 247 13.84 -6.24 -41.38
N GLY A 248 14.97 -6.70 -41.90
CA GLY A 248 16.30 -6.26 -41.45
C GLY A 248 16.50 -4.75 -41.58
N PHE A 249 16.04 -4.16 -42.68
CA PHE A 249 16.07 -2.70 -42.88
C PHE A 249 15.25 -1.96 -41.81
N VAL A 250 14.02 -2.41 -41.53
CA VAL A 250 13.17 -1.80 -40.49
C VAL A 250 13.83 -1.88 -39.12
N VAL A 251 14.39 -3.04 -38.75
CA VAL A 251 15.13 -3.21 -37.49
C VAL A 251 16.33 -2.27 -37.41
N ALA A 252 17.09 -2.10 -38.49
CA ALA A 252 18.25 -1.21 -38.54
C ALA A 252 17.86 0.26 -38.34
N VAL A 253 16.76 0.71 -38.94
CA VAL A 253 16.22 2.07 -38.77
C VAL A 253 15.80 2.30 -37.31
N LEU A 254 15.08 1.34 -36.71
CA LEU A 254 14.66 1.43 -35.30
C LEU A 254 15.84 1.42 -34.33
N ALA A 255 16.85 0.58 -34.59
CA ALA A 255 18.07 0.54 -33.79
C ALA A 255 18.84 1.86 -33.86
N SER A 256 18.97 2.44 -35.07
CA SER A 256 19.63 3.73 -35.28
C SER A 256 18.90 4.87 -34.56
N ALA A 257 17.56 4.90 -34.64
CA ALA A 257 16.74 5.86 -33.92
C ALA A 257 16.89 5.72 -32.38
N ALA A 258 16.88 4.48 -31.87
CA ALA A 258 17.05 4.21 -30.43
C ALA A 258 18.42 4.67 -29.92
N ILE A 259 19.50 4.38 -30.66
CA ILE A 259 20.86 4.85 -30.34
C ILE A 259 20.92 6.38 -30.36
N GLY A 260 20.32 7.02 -31.37
CA GLY A 260 20.25 8.48 -31.45
C GLY A 260 19.56 9.11 -30.24
N LEU A 261 18.42 8.56 -29.82
CA LEU A 261 17.71 9.00 -28.62
C LEU A 261 18.52 8.79 -27.33
N GLU A 262 19.24 7.67 -27.22
CA GLU A 262 20.10 7.39 -26.07
C GLU A 262 21.27 8.39 -25.99
N VAL A 263 21.91 8.70 -27.12
CA VAL A 263 22.96 9.74 -27.21
C VAL A 263 22.43 11.12 -26.80
N ILE A 264 21.26 11.52 -27.29
CA ILE A 264 20.64 12.81 -26.92
C ILE A 264 20.37 12.85 -25.41
N LYS A 265 19.81 11.78 -24.84
CA LYS A 265 19.55 11.67 -23.40
C LYS A 265 20.82 11.77 -22.56
N PHE A 266 21.94 11.19 -23.02
CA PHE A 266 23.24 11.32 -22.34
C PHE A 266 23.81 12.73 -22.42
N ARG A 267 23.61 13.44 -23.54
CA ARG A 267 24.07 14.83 -23.70
C ARG A 267 23.27 15.85 -22.88
N ASN A 268 22.02 15.52 -22.54
CA ASN A 268 21.11 16.40 -21.80
C ASN A 268 21.06 16.12 -20.29
N LYS A 269 21.93 15.24 -19.80
CA LYS A 269 22.15 14.97 -18.38
C LYS A 269 23.37 15.74 -17.89
#